data_AF-A0A445HRS1-F1
#
_entry.id   AF-A0A445HRS1-F1
#
_cell.length_a   1.000
_cell.length_b   1.000
_cell.length_c   1.000
_cell.angle_alpha   90.00
_cell.angle_beta   90.00
_cell.angle_gamma   90.00
#
_symmetry.space_group_name_H-M   'P 1'
#
loop_
_entity.id
_entity.type
_entity.pdbx_description
1 polymer ?
#
loop_
_entity_poly.entity_id
_entity_poly.type
_entity_poly.pdbx_seq_one_letter_code
_entity_poly.pdbx_strand_id
1 'polypeptide(L)'
;MALFSASATVLPQNLAFTSSTNLFPSHSHSLLHRFLSFSTPKSSNPRNCIAISLQTTHVQSGVCTSFYNLCYVVSDNIDTNQIIPAEYLTLVPSKPDEYEKFGSYTLTGIPTTYPMRFVNLGEANSKYAIVIGSSNFGRGSSHEHAPVALSASSATIVFAESYARIFFRNSMATS
;
A
#
# COMPACT_ATOMS: atom_id res chain seq x y z
N MET A 1 -26.43 6.89 49.76
CA MET A 1 -25.37 5.93 50.16
C MET A 1 -26.00 4.55 50.19
N ALA A 2 -25.89 3.83 49.08
CA ALA A 2 -26.41 2.47 48.94
C ALA A 2 -25.32 1.64 48.29
N LEU A 3 -24.81 0.68 49.06
CA LEU A 3 -23.80 -0.29 48.68
C LEU A 3 -24.51 -1.44 47.95
N PHE A 4 -24.01 -1.81 46.77
CA PHE A 4 -24.22 -3.15 46.23
C PHE A 4 -22.86 -3.75 45.88
N SER A 5 -22.68 -4.97 46.37
CA SER A 5 -21.46 -5.77 46.41
C SER A 5 -21.62 -6.98 45.50
N ALA A 6 -20.48 -7.53 45.08
CA ALA A 6 -20.24 -8.90 44.60
C ALA A 6 -20.79 -9.24 43.19
N SER A 7 -20.23 -10.14 42.39
CA SER A 7 -19.05 -11.00 42.52
C SER A 7 -18.66 -11.47 41.11
N ALA A 8 -17.39 -11.82 40.92
CA ALA A 8 -16.84 -12.38 39.70
C ALA A 8 -17.41 -13.76 39.37
N THR A 9 -17.61 -14.03 38.07
CA THR A 9 -17.87 -15.38 37.54
C THR A 9 -16.74 -15.80 36.61
N VAL A 10 -16.24 -16.99 36.92
CA VAL A 10 -15.11 -17.73 36.36
C VAL A 10 -15.39 -18.20 34.92
N LEU A 11 -14.39 -18.07 34.04
CA LEU A 11 -14.32 -18.68 32.71
C LEU A 11 -13.51 -19.99 32.79
N PRO A 12 -13.99 -21.13 32.28
CA PRO A 12 -13.20 -22.34 32.21
C PRO A 12 -12.28 -22.37 30.98
N GLN A 13 -11.06 -22.89 31.21
CA GLN A 13 -10.07 -23.30 30.21
C GLN A 13 -10.47 -24.62 29.52
N ASN A 14 -10.19 -24.73 28.22
CA ASN A 14 -9.41 -25.80 27.58
C ASN A 14 -9.75 -25.89 26.10
N LEU A 15 -8.72 -25.99 25.26
CA LEU A 15 -8.61 -26.98 24.18
C LEU A 15 -7.22 -26.81 23.53
N ALA A 16 -6.25 -27.56 24.06
CA ALA A 16 -5.07 -27.95 23.31
C ALA A 16 -5.44 -29.19 22.48
N PHE A 17 -5.03 -29.23 21.22
CA PHE A 17 -4.98 -30.46 20.43
C PHE A 17 -3.61 -30.57 19.76
N THR A 18 -3.16 -31.82 19.77
CA THR A 18 -1.80 -32.31 19.63
C THR A 18 -1.28 -32.38 18.20
N SER A 19 0.04 -32.36 18.13
CA SER A 19 0.93 -32.65 17.01
C SER A 19 0.70 -34.03 16.36
N SER A 20 0.97 -34.15 15.06
CA SER A 20 1.42 -35.38 14.35
C SER A 20 2.02 -34.97 12.99
N THR A 21 3.34 -34.93 12.85
CA THR A 21 4.25 -35.93 12.21
C THR A 21 4.40 -35.87 10.68
N ASN A 22 5.67 -35.70 10.28
CA ASN A 22 6.41 -36.28 9.13
C ASN A 22 6.12 -35.79 7.70
N LEU A 23 7.16 -35.30 7.01
CA LEU A 23 7.92 -36.06 5.98
C LEU A 23 9.03 -35.18 5.34
N PHE A 24 10.29 -35.59 5.49
CA PHE A 24 11.40 -35.32 4.56
C PHE A 24 11.45 -36.50 3.56
N PRO A 25 11.92 -36.34 2.29
CA PRO A 25 13.37 -36.39 2.06
C PRO A 25 13.93 -35.50 0.93
N SER A 26 15.22 -35.23 1.10
CA SER A 26 16.21 -34.71 0.16
C SER A 26 16.46 -35.61 -1.05
N HIS A 27 16.62 -35.02 -2.24
CA HIS A 27 17.40 -35.62 -3.33
C HIS A 27 18.18 -34.53 -4.10
N SER A 28 19.51 -34.70 -4.10
CA SER A 28 20.45 -33.99 -4.95
C SER A 28 20.58 -34.71 -6.30
N HIS A 29 20.46 -33.99 -7.42
CA HIS A 29 21.01 -34.43 -8.70
C HIS A 29 21.53 -33.23 -9.51
N SER A 30 22.83 -33.24 -9.75
CA SER A 30 23.53 -32.47 -10.78
C SER A 30 23.22 -33.02 -12.18
N LEU A 31 23.12 -32.16 -13.20
CA LEU A 31 23.96 -32.18 -14.42
C LEU A 31 23.38 -31.37 -15.59
N LEU A 32 24.29 -30.61 -16.23
CA LEU A 32 24.43 -30.33 -17.66
C LEU A 32 23.42 -29.46 -18.43
N HIS A 33 23.89 -28.24 -18.69
CA HIS A 33 23.91 -27.51 -19.98
C HIS A 33 22.98 -27.98 -21.10
N ARG A 34 22.05 -27.09 -21.48
CA ARG A 34 21.68 -26.92 -22.88
C ARG A 34 21.35 -25.46 -23.18
N PHE A 35 22.35 -24.79 -23.75
CA PHE A 35 22.20 -23.52 -24.44
C PHE A 35 21.17 -23.68 -25.58
N LEU A 36 20.17 -22.82 -25.62
CA LEU A 36 19.32 -22.64 -26.80
C LEU A 36 19.70 -21.31 -27.45
N SER A 37 20.49 -21.46 -28.51
CA SER A 37 20.90 -20.43 -29.45
C SER A 37 19.68 -19.89 -30.18
N PHE A 38 19.43 -18.58 -30.10
CA PHE A 38 18.44 -17.91 -30.93
C PHE A 38 19.05 -17.56 -32.29
N SER A 39 18.49 -18.14 -33.35
CA SER A 39 18.78 -17.75 -34.72
C SER A 39 18.12 -16.41 -35.05
N THR A 40 18.92 -15.48 -35.57
CA THR A 40 18.47 -14.19 -36.12
C THR A 40 17.96 -14.37 -37.55
N PRO A 41 16.83 -13.74 -37.93
CA PRO A 41 16.61 -13.36 -39.31
C PRO A 41 16.99 -11.88 -39.50
N LYS A 42 18.07 -11.68 -40.26
CA LYS A 42 18.44 -10.42 -40.90
C LYS A 42 17.40 -10.16 -42.00
N SER A 43 16.59 -9.11 -41.88
CA SER A 43 15.82 -8.55 -43.00
C SER A 43 16.00 -7.04 -43.04
N SER A 44 16.17 -6.55 -44.25
CA SER A 44 16.87 -5.33 -44.63
C SER A 44 15.92 -4.15 -44.89
N ASN A 45 16.18 -3.06 -44.16
CA ASN A 45 16.13 -1.66 -44.63
C ASN A 45 14.75 -1.00 -44.83
N PRO A 46 14.68 0.35 -44.86
CA PRO A 46 14.37 1.13 -43.67
C PRO A 46 13.13 2.01 -43.88
N ARG A 47 12.39 2.29 -42.81
CA ARG A 47 11.59 3.52 -42.58
C ARG A 47 10.77 3.36 -41.31
N ASN A 48 10.69 4.45 -40.55
CA ASN A 48 9.86 4.69 -39.37
C ASN A 48 10.48 4.38 -38.00
N CYS A 49 11.54 5.11 -37.67
CA CYS A 49 11.73 5.56 -36.29
C CYS A 49 10.59 6.54 -35.97
N ILE A 50 9.52 6.09 -35.33
CA ILE A 50 8.50 6.99 -34.78
C ILE A 50 9.03 7.42 -33.41
N ALA A 51 9.52 8.65 -33.34
CA ALA A 51 9.71 9.35 -32.09
C ALA A 51 8.41 9.30 -31.28
N ILE A 52 8.50 8.87 -30.02
CA ILE A 52 7.37 8.94 -29.09
C ILE A 52 7.11 10.43 -28.85
N SER A 53 6.22 10.99 -29.65
CA SER A 53 5.72 12.34 -29.49
C SER A 53 4.84 12.33 -28.24
N LEU A 54 5.24 13.10 -27.22
CA LEU A 54 4.39 13.50 -26.11
C LEU A 54 3.23 14.32 -26.67
N GLN A 55 2.22 13.64 -27.19
CA GLN A 55 0.94 14.24 -27.53
C GLN A 55 0.00 14.04 -26.36
N THR A 56 -0.05 15.06 -25.50
CA THR A 56 -1.24 15.33 -24.68
C THR A 56 -2.39 15.62 -25.63
N THR A 57 -3.10 14.58 -26.06
CA THR A 57 -4.44 14.72 -26.64
C THR A 57 -5.44 14.69 -25.50
N HIS A 58 -5.75 15.88 -24.99
CA HIS A 58 -6.99 16.09 -24.27
C HIS A 58 -8.15 15.94 -25.27
N VAL A 59 -8.89 14.84 -25.18
CA VAL A 59 -10.33 14.66 -25.43
C VAL A 59 -10.63 13.17 -25.24
N GLN A 60 -11.29 12.84 -24.12
CA GLN A 60 -12.43 11.93 -24.07
C GLN A 60 -13.33 12.38 -22.92
N SER A 61 -14.28 13.27 -23.23
CA SER A 61 -15.44 13.53 -22.35
C SER A 61 -16.43 12.39 -22.56
N GLY A 62 -16.10 11.26 -21.94
CA GLY A 62 -17.00 10.16 -21.64
C GLY A 62 -16.71 9.79 -20.19
N VAL A 63 -17.74 9.54 -19.38
CA VAL A 63 -17.53 9.03 -18.02
C VAL A 63 -16.82 7.69 -18.15
N CYS A 64 -15.50 7.69 -17.94
CA CYS A 64 -14.75 6.46 -17.85
C CYS A 64 -15.17 5.77 -16.56
N THR A 65 -15.94 4.70 -16.67
CA THR A 65 -16.50 3.98 -15.52
C THR A 65 -15.52 3.00 -14.89
N SER A 66 -14.31 2.84 -15.46
CA SER A 66 -13.32 1.85 -15.02
C SER A 66 -11.95 2.49 -14.80
N PHE A 67 -11.29 2.14 -13.68
CA PHE A 67 -9.98 2.64 -13.29
C PHE A 67 -9.02 1.47 -13.05
N TYR A 68 -7.88 1.45 -13.74
CA TYR A 68 -6.89 0.37 -13.66
C TYR A 68 -5.53 0.94 -13.27
N ASN A 69 -4.97 0.47 -12.14
CA ASN A 69 -3.66 0.89 -11.66
C ASN A 69 -3.05 -0.18 -10.74
N LEU A 70 -1.76 -0.03 -10.42
CA LEU A 70 -1.10 -0.87 -9.42
C LEU A 70 -1.70 -0.62 -8.03
N CYS A 71 -1.92 -1.71 -7.31
CA CYS A 71 -2.43 -1.68 -5.95
C CYS A 71 -1.37 -2.07 -4.92
N TYR A 72 -1.46 -1.45 -3.75
CA TYR A 72 -0.67 -1.76 -2.57
C TYR A 72 -1.58 -2.29 -1.47
N VAL A 73 -1.40 -3.55 -1.08
CA VAL A 73 -2.28 -4.24 -0.13
C VAL A 73 -1.69 -4.18 1.28
N VAL A 74 -2.51 -3.80 2.26
CA VAL A 74 -2.19 -3.72 3.68
C VAL A 74 -3.20 -4.48 4.53
N SER A 75 -2.77 -4.90 5.71
CA SER A 75 -3.56 -5.68 6.68
C SER A 75 -4.63 -4.84 7.40
N ASP A 76 -5.26 -5.45 8.40
CA ASP A 76 -6.17 -4.78 9.32
C ASP A 76 -5.52 -3.71 10.19
N ASN A 77 -6.35 -2.82 10.72
CA ASN A 77 -6.02 -1.87 11.78
C ASN A 77 -4.86 -0.93 11.48
N ILE A 78 -4.65 -0.62 10.19
CA ILE A 78 -3.67 0.38 9.78
C ILE A 78 -4.00 1.71 10.44
N ASP A 79 -3.12 2.18 11.31
CA ASP A 79 -3.29 3.44 12.01
C ASP A 79 -2.62 4.62 11.29
N THR A 80 -2.97 5.83 11.71
CA THR A 80 -2.51 7.07 11.10
C THR A 80 -1.01 7.27 11.25
N ASN A 81 -0.37 6.69 12.27
CA ASN A 81 1.09 6.73 12.42
C ASN A 81 1.78 5.73 11.48
N GLN A 82 1.12 4.62 11.13
CA GLN A 82 1.59 3.71 10.10
C GLN A 82 1.49 4.33 8.70
N ILE A 83 0.45 5.14 8.45
CA ILE A 83 0.30 5.92 7.22
C ILE A 83 1.31 7.07 7.15
N ILE A 84 1.44 7.87 8.21
CA ILE A 84 2.41 8.96 8.30
C ILE A 84 2.94 9.08 9.74
N PRO A 85 4.20 8.68 9.99
CA PRO A 85 4.78 8.75 11.33
C PRO A 85 4.82 10.18 11.90
N ALA A 86 4.68 10.27 13.23
CA ALA A 86 4.62 11.54 13.96
C ALA A 86 5.84 12.45 13.71
N GLU A 87 7.00 11.87 13.43
CA GLU A 87 8.26 12.58 13.15
C GLU A 87 8.20 13.46 11.89
N TYR A 88 7.28 13.18 10.95
CA TYR A 88 7.13 13.93 9.70
C TYR A 88 5.99 14.95 9.73
N LEU A 89 5.26 15.06 10.84
CA LEU A 89 4.14 15.99 10.98
C LEU A 89 4.57 17.45 11.13
N THR A 90 5.87 17.71 11.26
CA THR A 90 6.43 19.07 11.24
C THR A 90 6.56 19.64 9.83
N LEU A 91 6.46 18.80 8.80
CA LEU A 91 6.43 19.24 7.41
C LEU A 91 5.11 19.98 7.14
N VAL A 92 5.18 21.06 6.37
CA VAL A 92 4.06 21.94 6.05
C VAL A 92 3.57 21.63 4.64
N PRO A 93 2.42 20.94 4.47
CA PRO A 93 1.90 20.55 3.15
C PRO A 93 1.55 21.74 2.24
N SER A 94 1.48 22.96 2.77
CA SER A 94 1.23 24.17 1.98
C SER A 94 2.41 24.60 1.11
N LYS A 95 3.63 24.09 1.36
CA LYS A 95 4.80 24.35 0.51
C LYS A 95 5.02 23.17 -0.44
N PRO A 96 5.27 23.41 -1.73
CA PRO A 96 5.38 22.33 -2.72
C PRO A 96 6.51 21.35 -2.39
N ASP A 97 7.71 21.85 -2.06
CA ASP A 97 8.87 21.00 -1.75
C ASP A 97 8.63 20.12 -0.51
N GLU A 98 7.95 20.67 0.50
CA GLU A 98 7.62 19.93 1.72
C GLU A 98 6.45 18.95 1.48
N TYR A 99 5.53 19.27 0.58
CA TYR A 99 4.43 18.39 0.17
C TYR A 99 4.96 17.13 -0.52
N GLU A 100 5.89 17.27 -1.45
CA GLU A 100 6.55 16.12 -2.10
C GLU A 100 7.29 15.24 -1.08
N LYS A 101 8.01 15.88 -0.15
CA LYS A 101 8.69 15.18 0.93
C LYS A 101 7.69 14.49 1.87
N PHE A 102 6.54 15.11 2.15
CA PHE A 102 5.47 14.53 2.94
C PHE A 102 4.91 13.25 2.28
N GLY A 103 4.68 13.31 0.95
CA GLY A 103 4.29 12.15 0.14
C GLY A 103 5.30 11.00 0.22
N SER A 104 6.60 11.31 0.19
CA SER A 104 7.68 10.32 0.24
C SER A 104 7.70 9.43 1.49
N TYR A 105 7.12 9.90 2.60
CA TYR A 105 7.05 9.18 3.87
C TYR A 105 5.74 8.39 4.05
N THR A 106 4.87 8.40 3.05
CA THR A 106 3.58 7.70 3.11
C THR A 106 3.77 6.20 3.25
N LEU A 107 3.04 5.62 4.19
CA LEU A 107 3.09 4.21 4.59
C LEU A 107 4.48 3.73 5.03
N THR A 108 5.38 4.62 5.48
CA THR A 108 6.69 4.19 6.01
C THR A 108 6.63 3.63 7.43
N GLY A 109 5.53 3.84 8.16
CA GLY A 109 5.35 3.36 9.53
C GLY A 109 4.78 1.94 9.63
N ILE A 110 4.44 1.31 8.49
CA ILE A 110 4.03 -0.10 8.44
C ILE A 110 5.20 -1.02 8.86
N PRO A 111 4.92 -2.21 9.42
CA PRO A 111 5.98 -3.11 9.86
C PRO A 111 6.90 -3.55 8.71
N THR A 112 8.16 -3.85 9.02
CA THR A 112 9.15 -4.30 8.03
C THR A 112 8.87 -5.69 7.45
N THR A 113 7.79 -6.35 7.89
CA THR A 113 7.26 -7.58 7.32
C THR A 113 6.74 -7.39 5.89
N TYR A 114 6.41 -6.16 5.49
CA TYR A 114 6.05 -5.85 4.11
C TYR A 114 7.34 -5.84 3.25
N PRO A 115 7.43 -6.72 2.23
CA PRO A 115 8.68 -6.89 1.47
C PRO A 115 9.00 -5.71 0.56
N MET A 116 7.98 -4.93 0.19
CA MET A 116 8.10 -3.77 -0.68
C MET A 116 7.55 -2.56 0.05
N ARG A 117 8.23 -1.42 -0.12
CA ARG A 117 7.71 -0.13 0.35
C ARG A 117 6.63 0.36 -0.59
N PHE A 118 5.75 1.19 -0.05
CA PHE A 118 4.77 1.90 -0.84
C PHE A 118 5.44 2.95 -1.74
N VAL A 119 6.26 3.84 -1.15
CA VAL A 119 7.15 4.75 -1.88
C VAL A 119 8.58 4.22 -1.83
N ASN A 120 9.28 4.18 -2.97
CA ASN A 120 10.68 3.74 -2.98
C ASN A 120 11.59 4.81 -2.36
N LEU A 121 12.76 4.38 -1.89
CA LEU A 121 13.74 5.29 -1.31
C LEU A 121 14.21 6.31 -2.37
N GLY A 122 14.11 7.60 -2.03
CA GLY A 122 14.52 8.70 -2.90
C GLY A 122 13.46 9.13 -3.92
N GLU A 123 12.29 8.51 -3.93
CA GLU A 123 11.14 8.94 -4.73
C GLU A 123 10.17 9.77 -3.89
N ALA A 124 9.53 10.77 -4.51
CA ALA A 124 8.47 11.56 -3.87
C ALA A 124 7.10 10.88 -3.98
N ASN A 125 6.89 10.10 -5.04
CA ASN A 125 5.60 9.54 -5.41
C ASN A 125 5.64 8.00 -5.43
N SER A 126 4.51 7.40 -5.10
CA SER A 126 4.29 5.97 -5.20
C SER A 126 3.96 5.57 -6.64
N LYS A 127 4.41 4.38 -7.06
CA LYS A 127 3.92 3.73 -8.29
C LYS A 127 2.51 3.13 -8.13
N TYR A 128 2.01 3.07 -6.90
CA TYR A 128 0.71 2.51 -6.56
C TYR A 128 -0.32 3.62 -6.42
N ALA A 129 -1.24 3.72 -7.37
CA ALA A 129 -2.34 4.67 -7.29
C ALA A 129 -3.51 4.16 -6.41
N ILE A 130 -3.51 2.86 -6.08
CA ILE A 130 -4.56 2.23 -5.27
C ILE A 130 -3.96 1.67 -3.99
N VAL A 131 -4.55 1.99 -2.84
CA VAL A 131 -4.24 1.35 -1.55
C VAL A 131 -5.41 0.46 -1.16
N ILE A 132 -5.16 -0.81 -0.88
CA ILE A 132 -6.18 -1.77 -0.46
C ILE A 132 -5.92 -2.12 1.01
N GLY A 133 -6.82 -1.74 1.91
CA GLY A 133 -6.80 -2.11 3.31
C GLY A 133 -7.90 -3.11 3.68
N SER A 134 -7.84 -3.62 4.90
CA SER A 134 -8.88 -4.51 5.44
C SER A 134 -9.76 -3.75 6.45
N SER A 135 -9.94 -4.26 7.67
CA SER A 135 -10.79 -3.61 8.67
C SER A 135 -10.12 -2.42 9.37
N ASN A 136 -10.92 -1.41 9.75
CA ASN A 136 -10.54 -0.28 10.60
C ASN A 136 -9.33 0.55 10.08
N PHE A 137 -9.29 0.81 8.78
CA PHE A 137 -8.23 1.59 8.15
C PHE A 137 -8.26 3.07 8.60
N GLY A 138 -7.10 3.62 8.92
CA GLY A 138 -6.91 5.02 9.29
C GLY A 138 -7.25 5.35 10.76
N ARG A 139 -7.16 4.40 11.68
CA ARG A 139 -7.43 4.67 13.12
C ARG A 139 -6.34 5.56 13.76
N GLY A 140 -6.63 6.19 14.89
CA GLY A 140 -5.61 6.86 15.73
C GLY A 140 -5.44 8.36 15.47
N SER A 141 -4.77 9.08 16.37
CA SER A 141 -4.91 10.54 16.58
C SER A 141 -4.55 11.46 15.42
N SER A 142 -3.59 11.11 14.56
CA SER A 142 -3.04 11.99 13.50
C SER A 142 -3.92 12.03 12.23
N HIS A 143 -5.23 12.12 12.42
CA HIS A 143 -6.25 11.85 11.40
C HIS A 143 -6.26 12.80 10.20
N GLU A 144 -5.84 14.06 10.34
CA GLU A 144 -5.86 15.04 9.24
C GLU A 144 -4.65 14.91 8.31
N HIS A 145 -3.53 14.45 8.86
CA HIS A 145 -2.28 14.31 8.14
C HIS A 145 -2.28 13.06 7.24
N ALA A 146 -2.89 11.96 7.70
CA ALA A 146 -2.86 10.69 6.98
C ALA A 146 -3.53 10.76 5.59
N PRO A 147 -4.72 11.36 5.40
CA PRO A 147 -5.29 11.57 4.06
C PRO A 147 -4.42 12.45 3.17
N VAL A 148 -3.84 13.53 3.73
CA VAL A 148 -2.96 14.44 2.98
C VAL A 148 -1.71 13.73 2.49
N ALA A 149 -1.11 12.86 3.30
CA ALA A 149 0.06 12.07 2.91
C ALA A 149 -0.26 11.13 1.75
N LEU A 150 -1.40 10.43 1.83
CA LEU A 150 -1.87 9.58 0.74
C LEU A 150 -2.05 10.36 -0.56
N SER A 151 -2.71 11.51 -0.53
CA SER A 151 -2.82 12.39 -1.71
C SER A 151 -1.46 12.86 -2.23
N ALA A 152 -0.54 13.24 -1.33
CA ALA A 152 0.79 13.71 -1.68
C ALA A 152 1.68 12.64 -2.32
N SER A 153 1.41 11.36 -2.03
CA SER A 153 2.13 10.22 -2.59
C SER A 153 1.61 9.73 -3.95
N SER A 154 0.67 10.46 -4.57
CA SER A 154 -0.06 10.05 -5.79
C SER A 154 -1.05 8.89 -5.61
N ALA A 155 -1.43 8.53 -4.37
CA ALA A 155 -2.53 7.60 -4.15
C ALA A 155 -3.86 8.26 -4.52
N THR A 156 -4.60 7.65 -5.44
CA THR A 156 -5.89 8.18 -5.94
C THR A 156 -7.07 7.55 -5.22
N ILE A 157 -6.98 6.26 -4.90
CA ILE A 157 -8.09 5.50 -4.30
C ILE A 157 -7.57 4.70 -3.11
N VAL A 158 -8.27 4.80 -1.99
CA VAL A 158 -8.17 3.83 -0.90
C VAL A 158 -9.42 2.97 -0.91
N PHE A 159 -9.24 1.65 -0.95
CA PHE A 159 -10.32 0.67 -0.86
C PHE A 159 -10.10 -0.16 0.41
N ALA A 160 -11.04 -0.17 1.33
CA ALA A 160 -10.95 -0.94 2.55
C ALA A 160 -12.31 -1.52 2.95
N GLU A 161 -12.29 -2.61 3.71
CA GLU A 161 -13.53 -3.21 4.24
C GLU A 161 -14.25 -2.27 5.21
N SER A 162 -13.48 -1.55 6.03
CA SER A 162 -14.01 -0.49 6.89
C SER A 162 -12.97 0.58 7.21
N TYR A 163 -13.43 1.78 7.51
CA TYR A 163 -12.60 2.93 7.83
C TYR A 163 -12.88 3.42 9.24
N ALA A 164 -11.85 3.94 9.91
CA ALA A 164 -12.05 4.76 11.09
C ALA A 164 -12.86 6.02 10.71
N ARG A 165 -13.91 6.30 11.48
CA ARG A 165 -14.89 7.36 11.16
C ARG A 165 -14.26 8.73 10.89
N ILE A 166 -13.28 9.12 11.73
CA ILE A 166 -12.63 10.43 11.62
C ILE A 166 -11.76 10.49 10.36
N PHE A 167 -11.00 9.43 10.09
CA PHE A 167 -10.19 9.33 8.87
C PHE A 167 -11.07 9.44 7.63
N PHE A 168 -12.14 8.66 7.54
CA PHE A 168 -13.06 8.70 6.39
C PHE A 168 -13.63 10.10 6.13
N ARG A 169 -14.10 10.77 7.19
CA ARG A 169 -14.62 12.14 7.09
C ARG A 169 -13.55 13.11 6.57
N ASN A 170 -12.32 12.99 7.08
CA ASN A 170 -11.22 13.87 6.68
C ASN A 170 -10.78 13.60 5.24
N SER A 171 -10.72 12.33 4.80
CA SER A 171 -10.41 11.98 3.41
C SER A 171 -11.37 12.63 2.42
N MET A 172 -12.67 12.67 2.74
CA MET A 172 -13.68 13.34 1.90
C MET A 172 -13.53 14.87 1.86
N ALA A 173 -12.86 15.47 2.84
CA ALA A 173 -12.61 16.92 2.87
C ALA A 173 -11.30 17.31 2.17
N THR A 174 -10.34 16.38 2.07
CA THR A 174 -9.02 16.59 1.46
C THR A 174 -8.98 16.26 -0.03
N SER A 175 -9.86 15.36 -0.50
CA SER A 175 -9.90 14.86 -1.89
C SER A 175 -10.50 15.84 -2.89
#